data_AF-A0A955M1H3-F1
#
_entry.id   AF-A0A955M1H3-F1
#
_cell.length_a   1.000
_cell.length_b   1.000
_cell.length_c   1.000
_cell.angle_alpha   90.00
_cell.angle_beta   90.00
_cell.angle_gamma   90.00
#
_symmetry.space_group_name_H-M   'P 1'
#
loop_
_entity.id
_entity.type
_entity.pdbx_description
1 polymer ?
#
loop_
_entity_poly.entity_id
_entity_poly.type
_entity_poly.pdbx_seq_one_letter_code
_entity_poly.pdbx_strand_id
1 'polypeptide(L)'
;MKLTLDQQPNDLNPSQWHAVCHTGKFVMIVAGPGTGKTHTLTYKMAMMSQKLLANEKILGITFTRKAAQEMRERLKDPWQITADKFFIGTFHQFCLDILMAYGKLANLADGFRVVGEEEIIGILKEHFTGQTKRTIKNQLNIIQQKKSLFPFNEDGDVLGYNRILHDRGCLDYDDLLLETVRLLEERPQIVEEVNRLYPMIFVDEYQDVNAVQHHLLKQLVKGKVHLTVIGDPQQAIYGFRGADVSLFRQFSEDYPGAVELALSENYRCGEYILKASHQMITKIDEVPRLICKIHREGQLTIYQAQTPKAEAEYVVHQIERLVGGTSLFSQDSGRVTSQEEAYYSFGDMAILYRLKTFRSFLVEALERSGIPFQIAGEEAPAVDNGLEKGVEKVNLLTMHAAKGLEFPVVFIVGCEQHLMPLDLEHFETNMLEERRLFYVAMTRAKERLYFLSAKKRMVYGQWMTNAISPFVKDIDEQLKQYDLPSTKKKKPKKNEDQLTLF
;
A
#
# COMPACT_ATOMS: atom_id res chain seq x y z
N MET A 1 31.30 8.82 -9.55
CA MET A 1 30.89 9.49 -10.81
C MET A 1 30.34 10.87 -10.41
N LYS A 2 30.95 11.99 -10.79
CA LYS A 2 30.33 13.32 -10.55
C LYS A 2 29.06 13.38 -11.41
N LEU A 3 27.87 13.69 -10.86
CA LEU A 3 26.71 13.95 -11.71
C LEU A 3 27.02 15.19 -12.55
N THR A 4 27.44 15.00 -13.80
CA THR A 4 27.54 16.08 -14.78
C THR A 4 26.17 16.23 -15.42
N LEU A 5 25.56 17.37 -15.12
CA LEU A 5 24.14 17.73 -15.31
C LEU A 5 23.79 18.15 -16.74
N ASP A 6 24.61 17.82 -17.73
CA ASP A 6 24.47 18.39 -19.07
C ASP A 6 23.50 17.60 -19.96
N GLN A 7 23.14 16.37 -19.58
CA GLN A 7 22.28 15.49 -20.37
C GLN A 7 21.30 14.69 -19.51
N GLN A 8 20.08 14.53 -20.02
CA GLN A 8 19.05 13.69 -19.44
C GLN A 8 19.54 12.23 -19.37
N PRO A 9 19.50 11.57 -18.20
CA PRO A 9 19.78 10.15 -18.07
C PRO A 9 18.84 9.29 -18.94
N ASN A 10 19.36 8.21 -19.53
CA ASN A 10 18.58 7.33 -20.43
C ASN A 10 17.39 6.64 -19.75
N ASP A 11 17.44 6.49 -18.42
CA ASP A 11 16.42 5.85 -17.59
C ASP A 11 15.37 6.83 -17.04
N LEU A 12 15.48 8.13 -17.38
CA LEU A 12 14.46 9.13 -17.09
C LEU A 12 13.79 9.58 -18.38
N ASN A 13 12.47 9.77 -18.34
CA ASN A 13 11.74 10.42 -19.43
C ASN A 13 11.75 11.96 -19.28
N PRO A 14 11.30 12.72 -20.30
CA PRO A 14 11.33 14.19 -20.24
C PRO A 14 10.56 14.81 -19.07
N SER A 15 9.42 14.24 -18.66
CA SER A 15 8.63 14.75 -17.54
C SER A 15 9.30 14.49 -16.18
N GLN A 16 9.89 13.30 -16.01
CA GLN A 16 10.69 12.96 -14.83
C GLN A 16 11.94 13.83 -14.77
N TRP A 17 12.65 14.02 -15.88
CA TRP A 17 13.84 14.86 -15.94
C TRP A 17 13.52 16.32 -15.63
N HIS A 18 12.41 16.84 -16.15
CA HIS A 18 11.92 18.18 -15.81
C HIS A 18 11.66 18.32 -14.30
N ALA A 19 11.00 17.33 -13.69
CA ALA A 19 10.76 17.31 -12.25
C ALA A 19 12.05 17.24 -11.42
N VAL A 20 13.02 16.44 -11.86
CA VAL A 20 14.34 16.31 -11.23
C VAL A 20 15.12 17.63 -11.30
N CYS A 21 15.13 18.30 -12.44
CA CYS A 21 15.86 19.56 -12.66
C CYS A 21 15.22 20.77 -12.00
N HIS A 22 13.93 20.74 -11.69
CA HIS A 22 13.22 21.90 -11.19
C HIS A 22 13.74 22.35 -9.81
N THR A 23 14.19 23.60 -9.65
CA THR A 23 14.78 24.10 -8.40
C THR A 23 13.88 25.03 -7.59
N GLY A 24 12.58 25.05 -7.91
CA GLY A 24 11.58 25.80 -7.16
C GLY A 24 11.64 25.54 -5.65
N LYS A 25 11.21 26.53 -4.86
CA LYS A 25 11.19 26.41 -3.41
C LYS A 25 10.18 25.36 -2.94
N PHE A 26 8.99 25.36 -3.54
CA PHE A 26 7.92 24.44 -3.24
C PHE A 26 7.53 23.72 -4.53
N VAL A 27 7.63 22.40 -4.52
CA VAL A 27 7.38 21.56 -5.70
C VAL A 27 6.45 20.42 -5.32
N MET A 28 5.36 20.28 -6.05
CA MET A 28 4.46 19.15 -5.95
C MET A 28 4.56 18.31 -7.21
N ILE A 29 4.89 17.03 -7.06
CA ILE A 29 4.94 16.08 -8.16
C ILE A 29 3.72 15.16 -8.07
N VAL A 30 2.79 15.30 -9.00
CA VAL A 30 1.60 14.45 -9.13
C VAL A 30 1.92 13.30 -10.06
N ALA A 31 1.80 12.08 -9.55
CA ALA A 31 2.35 10.93 -10.26
C ALA A 31 1.50 9.68 -10.04
N GLY A 32 0.93 9.16 -11.13
CA GLY A 32 0.12 7.95 -11.12
C GLY A 32 0.88 6.67 -10.68
N PRO A 33 0.22 5.51 -10.58
CA PRO A 33 0.89 4.23 -10.40
C PRO A 33 1.86 3.96 -11.54
N GLY A 34 3.01 3.34 -11.24
CA GLY A 34 3.96 2.90 -12.27
C GLY A 34 4.64 4.01 -13.07
N THR A 35 4.54 5.28 -12.62
CA THR A 35 5.15 6.44 -13.30
C THR A 35 6.58 6.75 -12.84
N GLY A 36 7.14 5.94 -11.94
CA GLY A 36 8.49 6.12 -11.42
C GLY A 36 8.60 7.19 -10.33
N LYS A 37 7.60 7.30 -9.43
CA LYS A 37 7.58 8.22 -8.27
C LYS A 37 8.89 8.22 -7.48
N THR A 38 9.16 7.10 -6.82
CA THR A 38 10.34 6.94 -5.96
C THR A 38 11.63 7.14 -6.75
N HIS A 39 11.68 6.66 -8.00
CA HIS A 39 12.84 6.86 -8.89
C HIS A 39 13.14 8.34 -9.13
N THR A 40 12.11 9.10 -9.55
CA THR A 40 12.18 10.55 -9.78
C THR A 40 12.58 11.29 -8.50
N LEU A 41 11.99 10.92 -7.35
CA LEU A 41 12.30 11.53 -6.06
C LEU A 41 13.76 11.29 -5.65
N THR A 42 14.25 10.05 -5.77
CA THR A 42 15.64 9.70 -5.43
C THR A 42 16.66 10.42 -6.32
N TYR A 43 16.39 10.53 -7.63
CA TYR A 43 17.24 11.29 -8.55
C TYR A 43 17.30 12.77 -8.16
N LYS A 44 16.13 13.36 -7.84
CA LYS A 44 16.04 14.74 -7.42
C LYS A 44 16.78 14.99 -6.09
N MET A 45 16.61 14.10 -5.11
CA MET A 45 17.35 14.16 -3.84
C MET A 45 18.86 14.08 -4.07
N ALA A 46 19.32 13.15 -4.89
CA ALA A 46 20.72 13.01 -5.25
C ALA A 46 21.28 14.30 -5.88
N MET A 47 20.55 14.89 -6.85
CA MET A 47 20.96 16.14 -7.49
C MET A 47 20.96 17.35 -6.55
N MET A 48 19.93 17.49 -5.71
CA MET A 48 19.85 18.60 -4.77
C MET A 48 20.88 18.48 -3.64
N SER A 49 21.27 17.25 -3.27
CA SER A 49 22.29 17.02 -2.24
C SER A 49 23.66 17.62 -2.57
N GLN A 50 23.97 17.80 -3.86
CA GLN A 50 25.23 18.40 -4.31
C GLN A 50 25.33 19.89 -3.98
N LYS A 51 24.20 20.55 -3.72
CA LYS A 51 24.13 21.97 -3.38
C LYS A 51 24.23 22.21 -1.87
N LEU A 52 24.23 21.16 -1.05
CA LEU A 52 24.28 21.25 0.40
C LEU A 52 25.69 21.55 0.91
N LEU A 53 25.77 22.40 1.94
CA LEU A 53 26.98 22.59 2.73
C LEU A 53 27.36 21.30 3.48
N ALA A 54 28.60 21.25 3.99
CA ALA A 54 29.15 20.06 4.63
C ALA A 54 28.34 19.57 5.84
N ASN A 55 27.76 20.50 6.61
CA ASN A 55 26.97 20.26 7.81
C ASN A 55 25.45 20.15 7.55
N GLU A 56 25.01 20.32 6.31
CA GLU A 56 23.59 20.24 5.94
C GLU A 56 23.24 18.84 5.42
N LYS A 57 21.97 18.47 5.63
CA LYS A 57 21.39 17.19 5.22
C LYS A 57 20.07 17.41 4.50
N ILE A 58 19.66 16.45 3.67
CA ILE A 58 18.29 16.37 3.18
C ILE A 58 17.45 15.54 4.16
N LEU A 59 16.24 16.01 4.45
CA LEU A 59 15.21 15.29 5.21
C LEU A 59 14.25 14.60 4.23
N GLY A 60 14.38 13.28 4.07
CA GLY A 60 13.46 12.43 3.31
C GLY A 60 12.47 11.72 4.24
N ILE A 61 11.18 11.99 4.07
CA ILE A 61 10.09 11.40 4.83
C ILE A 61 9.27 10.48 3.93
N THR A 62 8.97 9.29 4.43
CA THR A 62 8.14 8.28 3.76
C THR A 62 7.09 7.74 4.73
N PHE A 63 6.02 7.15 4.21
CA PHE A 63 4.97 6.57 5.05
C PHE A 63 5.39 5.28 5.76
N THR A 64 6.26 4.46 5.16
CA THR A 64 6.63 3.14 5.70
C THR A 64 8.13 2.97 5.88
N ARG A 65 8.53 2.15 6.86
CA ARG A 65 9.95 1.79 7.07
C ARG A 65 10.56 1.08 5.86
N LYS A 66 9.76 0.30 5.12
CA LYS A 66 10.18 -0.39 3.90
C LYS A 66 10.50 0.62 2.79
N ALA A 67 9.63 1.59 2.56
CA ALA A 67 9.86 2.66 1.59
C ALA A 67 11.11 3.48 1.93
N ALA A 68 11.30 3.83 3.22
CA ALA A 68 12.54 4.49 3.67
C ALA A 68 13.80 3.65 3.36
N GLN A 69 13.74 2.34 3.59
CA GLN A 69 14.86 1.44 3.32
C GLN A 69 15.17 1.35 1.82
N GLU A 70 14.15 1.13 0.98
CA GLU A 70 14.28 1.09 -0.47
C GLU A 70 14.85 2.42 -1.02
N MET A 71 14.40 3.55 -0.48
CA MET A 71 14.92 4.88 -0.86
C MET A 71 16.40 5.04 -0.49
N ARG A 72 16.83 4.58 0.70
CA ARG A 72 18.25 4.60 1.10
C ARG A 72 19.10 3.73 0.17
N GLU A 73 18.62 2.55 -0.22
CA GLU A 73 19.32 1.65 -1.12
C GLU A 73 19.51 2.27 -2.51
N ARG A 74 18.45 2.87 -3.07
CA ARG A 74 18.49 3.60 -4.36
C ARG A 74 19.40 4.83 -4.37
N LEU A 75 19.65 5.43 -3.20
CA LEU A 75 20.55 6.58 -3.09
C LEU A 75 22.02 6.17 -2.90
N LYS A 76 22.29 4.95 -2.41
CA LYS A 76 23.65 4.41 -2.30
C LYS A 76 24.24 4.07 -3.66
N ASP A 77 23.50 3.31 -4.48
CA ASP A 77 23.89 2.91 -5.83
C ASP A 77 22.90 3.49 -6.86
N PRO A 78 23.35 4.20 -7.91
CA PRO A 78 24.73 4.37 -8.41
C PRO A 78 25.48 5.62 -7.87
N TRP A 79 24.89 6.40 -6.97
CA TRP A 79 25.36 7.76 -6.68
C TRP A 79 26.55 7.83 -5.71
N GLN A 80 26.82 6.76 -4.96
CA GLN A 80 27.86 6.70 -3.91
C GLN A 80 27.77 7.87 -2.91
N ILE A 81 26.57 8.42 -2.70
CA ILE A 81 26.41 9.54 -1.76
C ILE A 81 26.54 8.98 -0.35
N THR A 82 27.33 9.66 0.48
CA THR A 82 27.52 9.27 1.87
C THR A 82 26.19 9.31 2.61
N ALA A 83 25.91 8.27 3.41
CA ALA A 83 24.69 8.18 4.21
C ALA A 83 24.50 9.42 5.11
N ASP A 84 25.59 10.08 5.50
CA ASP A 84 25.59 11.25 6.37
C ASP A 84 24.90 12.48 5.76
N LYS A 85 24.72 12.54 4.43
CA LYS A 85 24.04 13.64 3.74
C LYS A 85 22.52 13.57 3.80
N PHE A 86 21.96 12.46 4.27
CA PHE A 86 20.52 12.25 4.29
C PHE A 86 20.05 11.76 5.66
N PHE A 87 18.98 12.34 6.15
CA PHE A 87 18.05 11.61 6.99
C PHE A 87 16.96 11.05 6.08
N ILE A 88 16.71 9.75 6.11
CA ILE A 88 15.58 9.13 5.40
C ILE A 88 14.83 8.29 6.42
N GLY A 89 13.55 8.53 6.62
CA GLY A 89 12.78 7.86 7.67
C GLY A 89 11.28 8.04 7.50
N THR A 90 10.55 7.68 8.56
CA THR A 90 9.12 8.00 8.69
C THR A 90 8.95 9.26 9.55
N PHE A 91 7.75 9.85 9.53
CA PHE A 91 7.41 10.95 10.45
C PHE A 91 7.70 10.58 11.90
N HIS A 92 7.28 9.38 12.33
CA HIS A 92 7.51 8.88 13.68
C HIS A 92 8.99 8.78 14.06
N GLN A 93 9.84 8.27 13.16
CA GLN A 93 11.27 8.20 13.43
C GLN A 93 11.89 9.59 13.55
N PHE A 94 11.49 10.53 12.69
CA PHE A 94 11.99 11.89 12.74
C PHE A 94 11.56 12.62 14.02
N CYS A 95 10.29 12.49 14.42
CA CYS A 95 9.78 13.01 15.68
C CYS A 95 10.50 12.40 16.88
N LEU A 96 10.71 11.08 16.89
CA LEU A 96 11.47 10.42 17.94
C LEU A 96 12.88 11.00 18.06
N ASP A 97 13.59 11.20 16.95
CA ASP A 97 14.94 11.77 16.96
C ASP A 97 14.95 13.21 17.52
N ILE A 98 13.95 14.03 17.19
CA ILE A 98 13.77 15.37 17.78
C ILE A 98 13.52 15.26 19.28
N LEU A 99 12.58 14.43 19.72
CA LEU A 99 12.23 14.28 21.14
C LEU A 99 13.38 13.65 21.93
N MET A 100 14.21 12.79 21.34
CA MET A 100 15.40 12.27 22.00
C MET A 100 16.49 13.35 22.16
N ALA A 101 16.61 14.26 21.19
CA ALA A 101 17.57 15.37 21.25
C ALA A 101 17.13 16.49 22.19
N TYR A 102 15.83 16.80 22.24
CA TYR A 102 15.27 17.98 22.90
C TYR A 102 14.23 17.66 23.99
N GLY A 103 13.98 16.38 24.32
CA GLY A 103 12.85 15.95 25.15
C GLY A 103 12.80 16.52 26.55
N LYS A 104 13.96 16.88 27.13
CA LYS A 104 14.02 17.61 28.41
C LYS A 104 13.28 18.96 28.34
N LEU A 105 13.27 19.60 27.17
CA LEU A 105 12.57 20.86 26.94
C LEU A 105 11.07 20.66 26.67
N ALA A 106 10.66 19.42 26.35
CA ALA A 106 9.27 19.03 26.11
C ALA A 106 8.58 18.51 27.39
N ASN A 107 9.17 18.69 28.58
CA ASN A 107 8.69 18.12 29.85
C ASN A 107 8.46 16.60 29.83
N LEU A 108 9.18 15.88 28.95
CA LEU A 108 9.14 14.43 28.89
C LEU A 108 10.04 13.82 29.97
N ALA A 109 9.67 12.64 30.45
CA ALA A 109 10.50 11.88 31.38
C ALA A 109 11.86 11.56 30.74
N ASP A 110 12.93 11.65 31.54
CA ASP A 110 14.27 11.24 31.11
C ASP A 110 14.24 9.75 30.71
N GLY A 111 14.59 9.46 29.45
CA GLY A 111 14.60 8.09 28.93
C GLY A 111 13.21 7.49 28.68
N PHE A 112 12.22 8.31 28.28
CA PHE A 112 10.88 7.84 27.93
C PHE A 112 10.92 6.65 26.93
N ARG A 113 9.91 5.79 27.00
CA ARG A 113 9.80 4.62 26.12
C ARG A 113 8.63 4.76 25.15
N VAL A 114 8.85 4.35 23.91
CA VAL A 114 7.77 4.22 22.92
C VAL A 114 7.10 2.86 23.08
N VAL A 115 5.79 2.84 23.30
CA VAL A 115 5.02 1.63 23.58
C VAL A 115 4.09 1.27 22.41
N GLY A 116 3.95 -0.03 22.15
CA GLY A 116 3.08 -0.56 21.09
C GLY A 116 1.66 -0.86 21.57
N GLU A 117 0.76 -1.14 20.63
CA GLU A 117 -0.68 -1.38 20.91
C GLU A 117 -0.92 -2.43 22.00
N GLU A 118 -0.21 -3.56 21.97
CA GLU A 118 -0.39 -4.64 22.95
C GLU A 118 0.08 -4.24 24.36
N GLU A 119 1.15 -3.46 24.48
CA GLU A 119 1.64 -2.94 25.76
C GLU A 119 0.68 -1.88 26.31
N ILE A 120 0.17 -0.99 25.45
CA ILE A 120 -0.88 -0.02 25.79
C ILE A 120 -2.12 -0.73 26.33
N ILE A 121 -2.58 -1.78 25.66
CA ILE A 121 -3.72 -2.59 26.12
C ILE A 121 -3.43 -3.19 27.51
N GLY A 122 -2.21 -3.64 27.77
CA GLY A 122 -1.78 -4.12 29.09
C GLY A 122 -1.89 -3.03 30.15
N ILE A 123 -1.31 -1.85 29.90
CA ILE A 123 -1.33 -0.69 30.78
C ILE A 123 -2.77 -0.25 31.09
N LEU A 124 -3.63 -0.18 30.07
CA LEU A 124 -5.03 0.22 30.24
C LEU A 124 -5.86 -0.81 31.00
N LYS A 125 -5.57 -2.11 30.86
CA LYS A 125 -6.24 -3.16 31.66
C LYS A 125 -5.92 -3.07 33.13
N GLU A 126 -4.67 -2.75 33.47
CA GLU A 126 -4.25 -2.55 34.86
C GLU A 126 -4.94 -1.34 35.48
N HIS A 127 -5.13 -0.27 34.69
CA HIS A 127 -5.77 0.96 35.16
C HIS A 127 -7.30 0.82 35.25
N PHE A 128 -7.93 0.23 34.23
CA PHE A 128 -9.38 0.01 34.15
C PHE A 128 -9.74 -1.45 34.46
N THR A 129 -9.69 -1.81 35.74
CA THR A 129 -10.00 -3.16 36.20
C THR A 129 -11.41 -3.60 35.79
N GLY A 130 -11.55 -4.81 35.25
CA GLY A 130 -12.84 -5.40 34.88
C GLY A 130 -13.27 -5.21 33.43
N GLN A 131 -12.52 -4.46 32.62
CA GLN A 131 -12.81 -4.33 31.18
C GLN A 131 -12.23 -5.47 30.34
N THR A 132 -12.95 -5.85 29.28
CA THR A 132 -12.47 -6.86 28.33
C THR A 132 -11.41 -6.29 27.37
N LYS A 133 -10.53 -7.14 26.82
CA LYS A 133 -9.55 -6.73 25.80
C LYS A 133 -10.22 -6.04 24.60
N ARG A 134 -11.41 -6.52 24.20
CA ARG A 134 -12.16 -5.97 23.08
C ARG A 134 -12.66 -4.55 23.36
N THR A 135 -13.14 -4.29 24.57
CA THR A 135 -13.61 -2.97 25.00
C THR A 135 -12.48 -1.94 24.96
N ILE A 136 -11.32 -2.28 25.54
CA ILE A 136 -10.14 -1.40 25.56
C ILE A 136 -9.63 -1.13 24.15
N LYS A 137 -9.58 -2.16 23.29
CA LYS A 137 -9.15 -1.99 21.90
C LYS A 137 -10.08 -1.05 21.12
N ASN A 138 -11.40 -1.13 21.35
CA ASN A 138 -12.35 -0.20 20.75
C ASN A 138 -12.14 1.24 21.24
N GLN A 139 -11.93 1.44 22.54
CA GLN A 139 -11.62 2.76 23.10
C GLN A 139 -10.31 3.33 22.55
N LEU A 140 -9.28 2.51 22.46
CA LEU A 140 -7.98 2.89 21.90
C LEU A 140 -8.12 3.35 20.45
N ASN A 141 -8.88 2.63 19.61
CA ASN A 141 -9.12 3.04 18.23
C ASN A 141 -9.79 4.42 18.15
N ILE A 142 -10.76 4.71 19.02
CA ILE A 142 -11.43 6.03 19.09
C ILE A 142 -10.42 7.11 19.50
N ILE A 143 -9.59 6.84 20.51
CA ILE A 143 -8.57 7.79 20.98
C ILE A 143 -7.56 8.07 19.86
N GLN A 144 -7.05 7.06 19.17
CA GLN A 144 -6.10 7.22 18.06
C GLN A 144 -6.70 8.04 16.91
N GLN A 145 -7.97 7.80 16.56
CA GLN A 145 -8.68 8.63 15.59
C GLN A 145 -8.75 10.08 16.02
N LYS A 146 -9.09 10.35 17.29
CA LYS A 146 -9.11 11.71 17.85
C LYS A 146 -7.72 12.38 17.83
N LYS A 147 -6.66 11.64 18.15
CA LYS A 147 -5.27 12.14 18.15
C LYS A 147 -4.77 12.45 16.74
N SER A 148 -5.35 11.85 15.70
CA SER A 148 -5.00 12.15 14.30
C SER A 148 -5.58 13.46 13.76
N LEU A 149 -6.48 14.10 14.51
CA LEU A 149 -7.10 15.38 14.15
C LEU A 149 -6.21 16.57 14.54
N PHE A 150 -6.33 17.67 13.77
CA PHE A 150 -5.70 18.94 14.10
C PHE A 150 -6.70 20.11 13.92
N PRO A 151 -6.81 21.09 14.87
CA PRO A 151 -6.14 21.17 16.17
C PRO A 151 -6.36 19.92 17.03
N PHE A 152 -5.39 19.63 17.90
CA PHE A 152 -5.42 18.41 18.71
C PHE A 152 -6.70 18.31 19.51
N ASN A 153 -7.31 17.13 19.52
CA ASN A 153 -8.44 16.86 20.37
C ASN A 153 -7.94 16.67 21.82
N GLU A 154 -8.29 17.62 22.68
CA GLU A 154 -7.97 17.61 24.11
C GLU A 154 -9.19 17.24 24.97
N ASP A 155 -10.08 16.38 24.44
CA ASP A 155 -11.19 15.83 25.21
C ASP A 155 -10.67 15.11 26.47
N GLY A 156 -11.46 15.09 27.53
CA GLY A 156 -11.09 14.49 28.82
C GLY A 156 -10.62 13.03 28.71
N ASP A 157 -11.16 12.27 27.75
CA ASP A 157 -10.73 10.88 27.48
C ASP A 157 -9.29 10.81 26.93
N VAL A 158 -8.94 11.68 25.98
CA VAL A 158 -7.60 11.72 25.37
C VAL A 158 -6.58 12.22 26.38
N LEU A 159 -6.92 13.27 27.14
CA LEU A 159 -6.06 13.79 28.20
C LEU A 159 -5.83 12.77 29.31
N GLY A 160 -6.89 12.08 29.75
CA GLY A 160 -6.79 11.01 30.75
C GLY A 160 -5.91 9.87 30.27
N TYR A 161 -6.10 9.44 29.02
CA TYR A 161 -5.27 8.41 28.38
C TYR A 161 -3.78 8.81 28.32
N ASN A 162 -3.48 9.99 27.78
CA ASN A 162 -2.10 10.47 27.68
C ASN A 162 -1.45 10.60 29.06
N ARG A 163 -2.19 11.07 30.08
CA ARG A 163 -1.70 11.13 31.46
C ARG A 163 -1.30 9.75 32.01
N ILE A 164 -2.12 8.72 31.78
CA ILE A 164 -1.83 7.34 32.21
C ILE A 164 -0.51 6.82 31.62
N LEU A 165 -0.19 7.19 30.38
CA LEU A 165 1.07 6.84 29.72
C LEU A 165 2.23 7.68 30.22
N HIS A 166 2.06 9.00 30.30
CA HIS A 166 3.10 9.93 30.78
C HIS A 166 3.51 9.66 32.23
N ASP A 167 2.58 9.31 33.11
CA ASP A 167 2.86 8.92 34.51
C ASP A 167 3.76 7.67 34.60
N ARG A 168 3.83 6.88 33.53
CA ARG A 168 4.73 5.71 33.39
C ARG A 168 5.96 6.00 32.52
N GLY A 169 6.20 7.25 32.12
CA GLY A 169 7.27 7.64 31.21
C GLY A 169 7.15 6.97 29.83
N CYS A 170 5.93 6.70 29.38
CA CYS A 170 5.65 6.04 28.11
C CYS A 170 4.96 7.01 27.14
N LEU A 171 5.26 6.87 25.85
CA LEU A 171 4.58 7.57 24.75
C LEU A 171 4.10 6.53 23.73
N ASP A 172 2.93 6.72 23.15
CA ASP A 172 2.53 5.96 21.97
C ASP A 172 3.07 6.58 20.66
N TYR A 173 2.75 5.99 19.51
CA TYR A 173 3.20 6.51 18.23
C TYR A 173 2.59 7.89 17.89
N ASP A 174 1.33 8.12 18.25
CA ASP A 174 0.64 9.39 17.97
C ASP A 174 1.18 10.52 18.87
N ASP A 175 1.58 10.21 20.10
CA ASP A 175 2.24 11.11 21.05
C ASP A 175 3.56 11.65 20.50
N LEU A 176 4.31 10.84 19.75
CA LEU A 176 5.53 11.32 19.11
C LEU A 176 5.25 12.52 18.19
N LEU A 177 4.15 12.47 17.44
CA LEU A 177 3.75 13.56 16.55
C LEU A 177 3.25 14.75 17.37
N LEU A 178 2.34 14.51 18.31
CA LEU A 178 1.72 15.52 19.18
C LEU A 178 2.77 16.32 19.96
N GLU A 179 3.63 15.63 20.71
CA GLU A 179 4.63 16.26 21.57
C GLU A 179 5.71 16.97 20.76
N THR A 180 6.05 16.47 19.57
CA THR A 180 6.96 17.17 18.66
C THR A 180 6.35 18.46 18.15
N VAL A 181 5.07 18.45 17.74
CA VAL A 181 4.39 19.67 17.29
C VAL A 181 4.35 20.70 18.42
N ARG A 182 3.93 20.30 19.63
CA ARG A 182 3.90 21.17 20.82
C ARG A 182 5.28 21.79 21.08
N LEU A 183 6.33 20.96 21.11
CA LEU A 183 7.71 21.42 21.31
C LEU A 183 8.13 22.48 20.27
N LEU A 184 7.84 22.25 18.98
CA LEU A 184 8.24 23.16 17.91
C LEU A 184 7.44 24.47 17.91
N GLU A 185 6.18 24.44 18.35
CA GLU A 185 5.36 25.65 18.52
C GLU A 185 5.82 26.50 19.71
N GLU A 186 6.13 25.86 20.84
CA GLU A 186 6.61 26.55 22.05
C GLU A 186 8.05 27.07 21.92
N ARG A 187 8.88 26.40 21.11
CA ARG A 187 10.32 26.70 21.00
C ARG A 187 10.73 26.94 19.53
N PRO A 188 10.46 28.14 18.97
CA PRO A 188 10.85 28.47 17.59
C PRO A 188 12.35 28.34 17.30
N GLN A 189 13.21 28.47 18.31
CA GLN A 189 14.66 28.29 18.19
C GLN A 189 15.03 26.87 17.70
N ILE A 190 14.29 25.84 18.14
CA ILE A 190 14.52 24.46 17.70
C ILE A 190 14.18 24.32 16.22
N VAL A 191 13.11 24.98 15.75
CA VAL A 191 12.76 24.99 14.32
C VAL A 191 13.89 25.60 13.50
N GLU A 192 14.51 26.69 13.95
CA GLU A 192 15.65 27.31 13.26
C GLU A 192 16.88 26.39 13.19
N GLU A 193 17.18 25.66 14.26
CA GLU A 193 18.26 24.67 14.29
C GLU A 193 17.97 23.51 13.33
N VAL A 194 16.76 22.96 13.38
CA VAL A 194 16.31 21.88 12.49
C VAL A 194 16.33 22.34 11.03
N ASN A 195 15.88 23.56 10.72
CA ASN A 195 15.89 24.13 9.37
C ASN A 195 17.31 24.39 8.86
N ARG A 196 18.25 24.74 9.74
CA ARG A 196 19.66 24.89 9.38
C ARG A 196 20.31 23.54 9.06
N LEU A 197 19.94 22.48 9.78
CA LEU A 197 20.41 21.13 9.51
C LEU A 197 19.75 20.53 8.27
N TYR A 198 18.46 20.79 8.07
CA TYR A 198 17.63 20.25 6.98
C TYR A 198 17.04 21.36 6.10
N PRO A 199 17.86 22.04 5.27
CA PRO A 199 17.36 23.10 4.38
C PRO A 199 16.47 22.58 3.24
N MET A 200 16.39 21.26 3.04
CA MET A 200 15.64 20.62 1.98
C MET A 200 14.86 19.42 2.52
N ILE A 201 13.54 19.44 2.35
CA ILE A 201 12.60 18.42 2.81
C ILE A 201 11.93 17.76 1.60
N PHE A 202 11.90 16.43 1.62
CA PHE A 202 11.28 15.59 0.62
C PHE A 202 10.25 14.68 1.28
N VAL A 203 9.04 14.64 0.74
CA VAL A 203 7.97 13.79 1.28
C VAL A 203 7.42 12.89 0.17
N ASP A 204 7.53 11.58 0.37
CA ASP A 204 6.92 10.56 -0.48
C ASP A 204 5.52 10.16 0.02
N GLU A 205 4.68 9.67 -0.87
CA GLU A 205 3.29 9.27 -0.61
C GLU A 205 2.48 10.37 0.11
N TYR A 206 2.62 11.62 -0.34
CA TYR A 206 2.04 12.80 0.33
C TYR A 206 0.51 12.74 0.49
N GLN A 207 -0.18 11.97 -0.35
CA GLN A 207 -1.63 11.76 -0.21
C GLN A 207 -2.04 10.97 1.05
N ASP A 208 -1.10 10.29 1.72
CA ASP A 208 -1.36 9.50 2.94
C ASP A 208 -1.05 10.28 4.22
N VAL A 209 -0.73 11.58 4.10
CA VAL A 209 -0.45 12.48 5.22
C VAL A 209 -1.75 12.80 5.96
N ASN A 210 -1.70 12.77 7.30
CA ASN A 210 -2.79 13.21 8.17
C ASN A 210 -2.64 14.67 8.61
N ALA A 211 -3.67 15.23 9.24
CA ALA A 211 -3.70 16.64 9.64
C ALA A 211 -2.54 17.05 10.56
N VAL A 212 -2.15 16.18 11.49
CA VAL A 212 -1.03 16.44 12.42
C VAL A 212 0.32 16.44 11.70
N GLN A 213 0.57 15.45 10.84
CA GLN A 213 1.79 15.37 10.03
C GLN A 213 1.89 16.55 9.06
N HIS A 214 0.77 16.96 8.49
CA HIS A 214 0.69 18.15 7.64
C HIS A 214 1.05 19.42 8.41
N HIS A 215 0.49 19.59 9.60
CA HIS A 215 0.82 20.73 10.46
C HIS A 215 2.28 20.72 10.90
N LEU A 216 2.83 19.56 11.26
CA LEU A 216 4.26 19.39 11.53
C LEU A 216 5.12 19.84 10.34
N LEU A 217 4.77 19.47 9.11
CA LEU A 217 5.49 19.94 7.92
C LEU A 217 5.41 21.47 7.79
N LYS A 218 4.24 22.08 8.01
CA LYS A 218 4.11 23.54 7.97
C LYS A 218 4.98 24.23 9.02
N GLN A 219 5.16 23.63 10.20
CA GLN A 219 6.07 24.15 11.23
C GLN A 219 7.53 24.05 10.80
N LEU A 220 7.91 22.96 10.11
CA LEU A 220 9.28 22.73 9.64
C LEU A 220 9.62 23.53 8.38
N VAL A 221 8.66 23.84 7.52
CA VAL A 221 8.91 24.51 6.23
C VAL A 221 8.84 26.03 6.41
N LYS A 222 9.79 26.58 7.17
CA LYS A 222 9.93 28.02 7.41
C LYS A 222 11.17 28.61 6.73
N GLY A 223 11.19 29.94 6.59
CA GLY A 223 12.34 30.67 6.07
C GLY A 223 12.75 30.25 4.66
N LYS A 224 13.95 29.69 4.51
CA LYS A 224 14.57 29.31 3.23
C LYS A 224 14.47 27.81 2.91
N VAL A 225 13.72 27.03 3.70
CA VAL A 225 13.57 25.59 3.48
C VAL A 225 12.87 25.32 2.14
N HIS A 226 13.43 24.40 1.37
CA HIS A 226 12.82 23.86 0.16
C HIS A 226 11.97 22.64 0.51
N LEU A 227 10.78 22.54 -0.08
CA LEU A 227 9.90 21.39 0.07
C LEU A 227 9.60 20.79 -1.30
N THR A 228 9.88 19.50 -1.47
CA THR A 228 9.36 18.71 -2.58
C THR A 228 8.48 17.60 -2.05
N VAL A 229 7.23 17.57 -2.49
CA VAL A 229 6.30 16.47 -2.19
C VAL A 229 6.01 15.69 -3.47
N ILE A 230 5.83 14.39 -3.34
CA ILE A 230 5.36 13.54 -4.43
C ILE A 230 4.23 12.65 -3.93
N GLY A 231 3.23 12.42 -4.77
CA GLY A 231 2.13 11.55 -4.42
C GLY A 231 1.14 11.35 -5.54
N ASP A 232 0.11 10.58 -5.20
CA ASP A 232 -0.95 10.16 -6.10
C ASP A 232 -2.29 10.23 -5.34
N PRO A 233 -3.09 11.30 -5.51
CA PRO A 233 -4.35 11.44 -4.78
C PRO A 233 -5.32 10.28 -5.07
N GLN A 234 -5.17 9.60 -6.21
CA GLN A 234 -5.96 8.43 -6.58
C GLN A 234 -5.55 7.15 -5.81
N GLN A 235 -4.41 7.16 -5.12
CA GLN A 235 -3.97 6.07 -4.23
C GLN A 235 -4.18 6.37 -2.74
N ALA A 236 -4.88 7.45 -2.37
CA ALA A 236 -5.21 7.74 -0.97
C ALA A 236 -6.22 6.73 -0.40
N ILE A 237 -5.72 5.74 0.36
CA ILE A 237 -6.48 4.58 0.87
C ILE A 237 -6.27 4.32 2.38
N TYR A 238 -5.74 5.29 3.10
CA TYR A 238 -5.54 5.23 4.56
C TYR A 238 -6.40 6.25 5.29
N GLY A 239 -7.58 6.57 4.76
CA GLY A 239 -8.52 7.53 5.37
C GLY A 239 -8.97 7.06 6.76
N PHE A 240 -9.12 5.74 6.94
CA PHE A 240 -9.37 5.13 8.25
C PHE A 240 -8.26 5.31 9.29
N ARG A 241 -7.06 5.76 8.88
CA ARG A 241 -5.93 6.15 9.76
C ARG A 241 -5.78 7.68 9.88
N GLY A 242 -6.76 8.45 9.41
CA GLY A 242 -6.77 9.90 9.44
C GLY A 242 -6.05 10.58 8.28
N ALA A 243 -5.61 9.84 7.24
CA ALA A 243 -5.06 10.46 6.04
C ALA A 243 -6.12 11.30 5.32
N ASP A 244 -5.77 12.52 4.91
CA ASP A 244 -6.69 13.42 4.24
C ASP A 244 -6.15 13.90 2.90
N VAL A 245 -6.75 13.39 1.82
CA VAL A 245 -6.40 13.76 0.44
C VAL A 245 -6.70 15.23 0.13
N SER A 246 -7.54 15.90 0.92
CA SER A 246 -7.84 17.33 0.75
C SER A 246 -6.58 18.19 0.96
N LEU A 247 -5.69 17.75 1.87
CA LEU A 247 -4.40 18.40 2.15
C LEU A 247 -3.49 18.40 0.92
N PHE A 248 -3.58 17.35 0.09
CA PHE A 248 -2.87 17.30 -1.19
C PHE A 248 -3.30 18.44 -2.12
N ARG A 249 -4.59 18.79 -2.13
CA ARG A 249 -5.16 19.87 -2.96
C ARG A 249 -4.86 21.26 -2.38
N GLN A 250 -4.75 21.35 -1.06
CA GLN A 250 -4.43 22.60 -0.34
C GLN A 250 -2.95 23.01 -0.47
N PHE A 251 -2.07 22.14 -0.97
CA PHE A 251 -0.63 22.41 -1.07
C PHE A 251 -0.30 23.77 -1.73
N SER A 252 -0.99 24.11 -2.82
CA SER A 252 -0.77 25.37 -3.54
C SER A 252 -1.24 26.60 -2.77
N GLU A 253 -2.23 26.44 -1.87
CA GLU A 253 -2.72 27.48 -0.98
C GLU A 253 -1.76 27.67 0.21
N ASP A 254 -1.26 26.55 0.77
CA ASP A 254 -0.32 26.54 1.89
C ASP A 254 1.06 27.08 1.51
N TYR A 255 1.47 26.86 0.27
CA TYR A 255 2.78 27.24 -0.24
C TYR A 255 2.65 28.10 -1.51
N PRO A 256 2.35 29.42 -1.37
CA PRO A 256 2.24 30.32 -2.52
C PRO A 256 3.49 30.29 -3.40
N GLY A 257 3.28 30.14 -4.71
CA GLY A 257 4.37 29.95 -5.69
C GLY A 257 4.84 28.49 -5.84
N ALA A 258 4.12 27.53 -5.26
CA ALA A 258 4.31 26.11 -5.53
C ALA A 258 4.16 25.80 -7.03
N VAL A 259 5.05 24.96 -7.53
CA VAL A 259 5.00 24.46 -8.91
C VAL A 259 4.51 23.03 -8.88
N GLU A 260 3.43 22.77 -9.61
CA GLU A 260 2.87 21.45 -9.81
C GLU A 260 3.40 20.83 -11.11
N LEU A 261 3.95 19.62 -11.02
CA LEU A 261 4.52 18.87 -12.13
C LEU A 261 3.85 17.49 -12.20
N ALA A 262 3.44 17.06 -13.38
CA ALA A 262 2.75 15.78 -13.56
C ALA A 262 3.62 14.74 -14.26
N LEU A 263 3.61 13.50 -13.76
CA LEU A 263 4.19 12.32 -14.44
C LEU A 263 3.07 11.51 -15.11
N SER A 264 3.09 11.44 -16.44
CA SER A 264 2.00 10.83 -17.23
C SER A 264 2.34 9.48 -17.85
N GLU A 265 3.61 9.07 -17.89
CA GLU A 265 4.03 7.83 -18.54
C GLU A 265 4.06 6.65 -17.55
N ASN A 266 3.33 5.57 -17.85
CA ASN A 266 3.28 4.35 -17.04
C ASN A 266 4.15 3.23 -17.65
N TYR A 267 5.00 2.65 -16.81
CA TYR A 267 5.94 1.58 -17.17
C TYR A 267 5.64 0.25 -16.47
N ARG A 268 4.48 0.13 -15.81
CA ARG A 268 4.12 -1.04 -14.99
C ARG A 268 3.03 -1.91 -15.61
N CYS A 269 1.89 -1.30 -15.90
CA CYS A 269 0.67 -2.00 -16.28
C CYS A 269 0.57 -2.15 -17.80
N GLY A 270 0.09 -3.31 -18.27
CA GLY A 270 -0.36 -3.47 -19.66
C GLY A 270 -1.51 -2.53 -20.01
N GLU A 271 -1.68 -2.26 -21.30
CA GLU A 271 -2.61 -1.24 -21.81
C GLU A 271 -4.07 -1.42 -21.33
N TYR A 272 -4.60 -2.65 -21.34
CA TYR A 272 -5.99 -2.96 -20.97
C TYR A 272 -6.20 -2.81 -19.47
N ILE A 273 -5.23 -3.24 -18.65
CA ILE A 273 -5.25 -3.02 -17.20
C ILE A 273 -5.24 -1.51 -16.92
N LEU A 274 -4.38 -0.76 -17.60
CA LEU A 274 -4.28 0.69 -17.44
C LEU A 274 -5.60 1.38 -17.83
N LYS A 275 -6.16 1.04 -19.00
CA LYS A 275 -7.47 1.56 -19.47
C LYS A 275 -8.59 1.25 -18.47
N ALA A 276 -8.72 0.00 -18.03
CA ALA A 276 -9.74 -0.39 -17.06
C ALA A 276 -9.56 0.34 -15.72
N SER A 277 -8.32 0.47 -15.23
CA SER A 277 -8.04 1.20 -14.00
C SER A 277 -8.35 2.70 -14.12
N HIS A 278 -8.11 3.29 -15.31
CA HIS A 278 -8.47 4.69 -15.57
C HIS A 278 -9.98 4.90 -15.56
N GLN A 279 -10.76 4.00 -16.17
CA GLN A 279 -12.23 4.02 -16.11
C GLN A 279 -12.77 3.97 -14.66
N MET A 280 -12.07 3.25 -13.76
CA MET A 280 -12.47 3.20 -12.36
C MET A 280 -12.31 4.56 -11.67
N ILE A 281 -11.24 5.28 -11.97
CA ILE A 281 -10.86 6.47 -11.22
C ILE A 281 -11.46 7.77 -11.77
N THR A 282 -11.72 7.84 -13.09
CA THR A 282 -12.39 8.99 -13.71
C THR A 282 -13.82 9.19 -13.24
N LYS A 283 -14.42 8.21 -12.56
CA LYS A 283 -15.71 8.36 -11.88
C LYS A 283 -15.63 9.15 -10.57
N ILE A 284 -14.42 9.34 -10.02
CA ILE A 284 -14.20 10.07 -8.76
C ILE A 284 -13.71 11.49 -9.04
N ASP A 285 -12.65 11.60 -9.83
CA ASP A 285 -11.95 12.85 -10.09
C ASP A 285 -11.62 12.94 -11.59
N GLU A 286 -11.44 14.15 -12.10
CA GLU A 286 -10.81 14.33 -13.41
C GLU A 286 -9.32 14.00 -13.29
N VAL A 287 -8.93 12.82 -13.79
CA VAL A 287 -7.55 12.33 -13.71
C VAL A 287 -6.90 12.35 -15.09
N PRO A 288 -5.72 12.99 -15.24
CA PRO A 288 -4.97 12.95 -16.49
C PRO A 288 -4.75 11.51 -16.95
N ARG A 289 -4.95 11.28 -18.25
CA ARG A 289 -4.77 9.95 -18.81
C ARG A 289 -3.30 9.55 -18.78
N LEU A 290 -3.03 8.39 -18.19
CA LEU A 290 -1.69 7.79 -18.22
C LEU A 290 -1.40 7.17 -19.58
N ILE A 291 -0.18 7.37 -20.06
CA ILE A 291 0.33 6.84 -21.33
C ILE A 291 1.04 5.52 -21.04
N CYS A 292 0.52 4.41 -21.56
CA CYS A 292 1.19 3.11 -21.47
C CYS A 292 2.47 3.14 -22.32
N LYS A 293 3.61 2.79 -21.73
CA LYS A 293 4.89 2.62 -22.43
C LYS A 293 5.34 1.17 -22.57
N ILE A 294 4.47 0.23 -22.21
CA ILE A 294 4.78 -1.20 -22.30
C ILE A 294 4.12 -1.77 -23.55
N HIS A 295 4.88 -2.55 -24.31
CA HIS A 295 4.43 -3.23 -25.53
C HIS A 295 3.66 -4.53 -25.24
N ARG A 296 2.78 -4.53 -24.24
CA ARG A 296 1.89 -5.66 -23.93
C ARG A 296 0.50 -5.17 -23.57
N GLU A 297 -0.52 -5.81 -24.13
CA GLU A 297 -1.91 -5.40 -23.92
C GLU A 297 -2.36 -5.64 -22.48
N GLY A 298 -1.83 -6.66 -21.81
CA GLY A 298 -2.33 -7.09 -20.50
C GLY A 298 -3.70 -7.78 -20.61
N GLN A 299 -4.05 -8.63 -19.65
CA GLN A 299 -5.27 -9.45 -19.69
C GLN A 299 -6.12 -9.26 -18.44
N LEU A 300 -7.43 -9.07 -18.62
CA LEU A 300 -8.42 -9.01 -17.55
C LEU A 300 -9.34 -10.23 -17.64
N THR A 301 -9.22 -11.17 -16.71
CA THR A 301 -10.06 -12.37 -16.67
C THR A 301 -11.10 -12.26 -15.57
N ILE A 302 -12.36 -12.58 -15.86
CA ILE A 302 -13.46 -12.63 -14.90
C ILE A 302 -13.90 -14.06 -14.74
N TYR A 303 -14.01 -14.52 -13.49
CA TYR A 303 -14.56 -15.84 -13.17
C TYR A 303 -15.51 -15.76 -11.98
N GLN A 304 -16.67 -16.40 -12.12
CA GLN A 304 -17.67 -16.50 -11.05
C GLN A 304 -17.85 -17.97 -10.63
N ALA A 305 -17.33 -18.29 -9.45
CA ALA A 305 -17.46 -19.59 -8.80
C ALA A 305 -18.82 -19.77 -8.12
N GLN A 306 -19.19 -21.01 -7.82
CA GLN A 306 -20.40 -21.30 -7.03
C GLN A 306 -20.21 -21.05 -5.53
N THR A 307 -18.99 -21.28 -5.02
CA THR A 307 -18.65 -21.21 -3.60
C THR A 307 -17.26 -20.62 -3.39
N PRO A 308 -16.90 -20.14 -2.18
CA PRO A 308 -15.57 -19.61 -1.89
C PRO A 308 -14.49 -20.68 -2.03
N LYS A 309 -14.82 -21.94 -1.74
CA LYS A 309 -13.93 -23.07 -1.98
C LYS A 309 -13.62 -23.21 -3.49
N ALA A 310 -14.64 -23.23 -4.34
CA ALA A 310 -14.45 -23.31 -5.79
C ALA A 310 -13.73 -22.09 -6.39
N GLU A 311 -13.85 -20.91 -5.77
CA GLU A 311 -13.04 -19.74 -6.11
C GLU A 311 -11.56 -19.98 -5.79
N ALA A 312 -11.25 -20.49 -4.59
CA ALA A 312 -9.88 -20.82 -4.20
C ALA A 312 -9.26 -21.93 -5.06
N GLU A 313 -10.04 -22.97 -5.40
CA GLU A 313 -9.61 -24.03 -6.34
C GLU A 313 -9.26 -23.46 -7.72
N TYR A 314 -10.03 -22.48 -8.19
CA TYR A 314 -9.75 -21.83 -9.47
C TYR A 314 -8.42 -21.08 -9.42
N VAL A 315 -8.14 -20.34 -8.34
CA VAL A 315 -6.84 -19.67 -8.14
C VAL A 315 -5.69 -20.67 -8.24
N VAL A 316 -5.77 -21.78 -7.48
CA VAL A 316 -4.78 -22.86 -7.52
C VAL A 316 -4.58 -23.38 -8.93
N HIS A 317 -5.66 -23.72 -9.63
CA HIS A 317 -5.59 -24.23 -11.00
C HIS A 317 -4.94 -23.23 -11.97
N GLN A 318 -5.22 -21.93 -11.82
CA GLN A 318 -4.59 -20.90 -12.63
C GLN A 318 -3.09 -20.76 -12.32
N ILE A 319 -2.70 -20.81 -11.04
CA ILE A 319 -1.29 -20.78 -10.64
C ILE A 319 -0.56 -21.97 -11.26
N GLU A 320 -1.08 -23.19 -11.12
CA GLU A 320 -0.48 -24.39 -11.72
C GLU A 320 -0.33 -24.24 -13.24
N ARG A 321 -1.38 -23.78 -13.94
CA ARG A 321 -1.35 -23.56 -15.38
C ARG A 321 -0.27 -22.55 -15.79
N LEU A 322 -0.12 -21.46 -15.03
CA LEU A 322 0.84 -20.39 -15.33
C LEU A 322 2.30 -20.77 -15.01
N VAL A 323 2.53 -21.61 -14.00
CA VAL A 323 3.86 -22.13 -13.62
C VAL A 323 4.31 -23.31 -14.51
N GLY A 324 3.41 -23.93 -15.30
CA GLY A 324 3.79 -25.00 -16.25
C GLY A 324 2.91 -26.26 -16.23
N GLY A 325 1.64 -26.13 -15.84
CA GLY A 325 0.69 -27.22 -15.71
C GLY A 325 0.08 -27.71 -17.04
N THR A 326 0.89 -28.34 -17.90
CA THR A 326 0.46 -29.44 -18.79
C THR A 326 1.52 -30.55 -18.95
N SER A 327 2.40 -30.77 -17.98
CA SER A 327 3.39 -31.87 -18.05
C SER A 327 2.85 -33.26 -17.64
N LEU A 328 1.65 -33.36 -17.05
CA LEU A 328 1.06 -34.63 -16.63
C LEU A 328 -0.06 -35.16 -17.53
N PHE A 329 -0.67 -34.33 -18.39
CA PHE A 329 -1.64 -34.78 -19.40
C PHE A 329 -1.03 -34.90 -20.81
N SER A 330 0.19 -34.40 -21.03
CA SER A 330 0.89 -34.53 -22.31
C SER A 330 1.66 -35.86 -22.47
N GLN A 331 1.81 -36.65 -21.40
CA GLN A 331 2.52 -37.94 -21.46
C GLN A 331 1.70 -39.05 -22.13
N ASP A 332 0.37 -39.00 -22.09
CA ASP A 332 -0.49 -40.04 -22.69
C ASP A 332 -0.74 -39.87 -24.19
N SER A 333 -0.23 -38.80 -24.81
CA SER A 333 -0.44 -38.54 -26.24
C SER A 333 0.83 -38.46 -27.09
N GLY A 334 1.93 -39.10 -26.65
CA GLY A 334 3.05 -39.50 -27.52
C GLY A 334 3.63 -38.44 -28.49
N ARG A 335 3.40 -37.14 -28.25
CA ARG A 335 3.91 -36.03 -29.04
C ARG A 335 4.73 -35.14 -28.13
N VAL A 336 5.99 -35.52 -27.99
CA VAL A 336 7.01 -34.63 -27.43
C VAL A 336 7.30 -33.58 -28.50
N THR A 337 6.68 -32.42 -28.38
CA THR A 337 7.16 -31.20 -29.06
C THR A 337 7.63 -30.24 -27.99
N SER A 338 8.96 -30.07 -27.94
CA SER A 338 9.71 -28.89 -27.49
C SER A 338 9.21 -28.12 -26.27
N GLN A 339 9.94 -28.25 -25.15
CA GLN A 339 10.21 -27.21 -24.13
C GLN A 339 9.18 -26.06 -24.06
N GLU A 340 8.05 -26.26 -23.39
CA GLU A 340 7.27 -25.12 -22.89
C GLU A 340 7.90 -24.67 -21.57
N GLU A 341 8.70 -23.60 -21.62
CA GLU A 341 9.23 -22.93 -20.43
C GLU A 341 8.07 -22.44 -19.56
N ALA A 342 8.18 -22.64 -18.24
CA ALA A 342 7.29 -22.01 -17.27
C ALA A 342 7.31 -20.49 -17.49
N TYR A 343 6.15 -19.89 -17.79
CA TYR A 343 6.07 -18.45 -18.08
C TYR A 343 6.18 -17.56 -16.83
N TYR A 344 5.87 -18.10 -15.65
CA TYR A 344 5.87 -17.35 -14.39
C TYR A 344 6.36 -18.21 -13.24
N SER A 345 6.95 -17.56 -12.24
CA SER A 345 7.30 -18.19 -10.98
C SER A 345 6.25 -17.95 -9.89
N PHE A 346 6.34 -18.65 -8.75
CA PHE A 346 5.41 -18.40 -7.64
C PHE A 346 5.55 -16.99 -7.06
N GLY A 347 6.78 -16.43 -7.08
CA GLY A 347 7.07 -15.07 -6.59
C GLY A 347 6.41 -13.97 -7.42
N ASP A 348 6.13 -14.27 -8.70
CA ASP A 348 5.48 -13.36 -9.65
C ASP A 348 3.96 -13.20 -9.42
N MET A 349 3.40 -13.92 -8.45
CA MET A 349 1.95 -14.01 -8.25
C MET A 349 1.53 -13.45 -6.90
N ALA A 350 0.43 -12.70 -6.90
CA ALA A 350 -0.23 -12.23 -5.70
C ALA A 350 -1.74 -12.48 -5.70
N ILE A 351 -2.27 -12.86 -4.55
CA ILE A 351 -3.68 -13.03 -4.27
C ILE A 351 -4.10 -11.94 -3.29
N LEU A 352 -4.95 -11.03 -3.76
CA LEU A 352 -5.44 -9.86 -3.04
C LEU A 352 -6.87 -10.08 -2.57
N TYR A 353 -7.14 -9.75 -1.31
CA TYR A 353 -8.48 -9.83 -0.72
C TYR A 353 -8.80 -8.59 0.13
N ARG A 354 -10.09 -8.23 0.19
CA ARG A 354 -10.57 -7.10 1.01
C ARG A 354 -10.70 -7.44 2.49
N LEU A 355 -11.23 -8.63 2.81
CA LEU A 355 -11.50 -9.09 4.17
C LEU A 355 -10.58 -10.27 4.53
N LYS A 356 -10.00 -10.24 5.74
CA LYS A 356 -9.13 -11.31 6.23
C LYS A 356 -9.83 -12.67 6.33
N THR A 357 -11.15 -12.68 6.46
CA THR A 357 -11.96 -13.91 6.51
C THR A 357 -11.91 -14.73 5.22
N PHE A 358 -11.52 -14.14 4.09
CA PHE A 358 -11.39 -14.89 2.82
C PHE A 358 -10.11 -15.73 2.76
N ARG A 359 -9.13 -15.42 3.62
CA ARG A 359 -7.82 -16.08 3.66
C ARG A 359 -7.92 -17.57 3.95
N SER A 360 -8.82 -18.02 4.82
CA SER A 360 -8.88 -19.42 5.26
C SER A 360 -9.09 -20.39 4.11
N PHE A 361 -10.00 -20.07 3.18
CA PHE A 361 -10.25 -20.90 2.00
C PHE A 361 -9.07 -20.93 1.03
N LEU A 362 -8.36 -19.80 0.88
CA LEU A 362 -7.17 -19.72 0.03
C LEU A 362 -6.02 -20.54 0.61
N VAL A 363 -5.76 -20.41 1.91
CA VAL A 363 -4.73 -21.16 2.62
C VAL A 363 -5.00 -22.65 2.52
N GLU A 364 -6.22 -23.10 2.84
CA GLU A 364 -6.60 -24.53 2.73
C GLU A 364 -6.35 -25.07 1.31
N ALA A 365 -6.72 -24.32 0.27
CA ALA A 365 -6.55 -24.75 -1.11
C ALA A 365 -5.06 -24.83 -1.53
N LEU A 366 -4.26 -23.81 -1.17
CA LEU A 366 -2.83 -23.76 -1.50
C LEU A 366 -2.04 -24.85 -0.77
N GLU A 367 -2.31 -25.06 0.53
CA GLU A 367 -1.67 -26.11 1.32
C GLU A 367 -1.98 -27.49 0.75
N ARG A 368 -3.25 -27.74 0.41
CA ARG A 368 -3.68 -29.04 -0.13
C ARG A 368 -3.06 -29.34 -1.50
N SER A 369 -2.77 -28.31 -2.30
CA SER A 369 -2.08 -28.44 -3.59
C SER A 369 -0.56 -28.31 -3.49
N GLY A 370 0.00 -28.16 -2.29
CA GLY A 370 1.45 -28.04 -2.08
C GLY A 370 2.07 -26.78 -2.68
N ILE A 371 1.28 -25.73 -2.94
CA ILE A 371 1.79 -24.47 -3.50
C ILE A 371 2.43 -23.65 -2.38
N PRO A 372 3.71 -23.25 -2.50
CA PRO A 372 4.37 -22.45 -1.48
C PRO A 372 3.80 -21.02 -1.49
N PHE A 373 3.41 -20.52 -0.32
CA PHE A 373 2.85 -19.18 -0.18
C PHE A 373 3.37 -18.46 1.06
N GLN A 374 3.22 -17.13 1.07
CA GLN A 374 3.51 -16.27 2.20
C GLN A 374 2.38 -15.27 2.42
N ILE A 375 2.08 -14.96 3.68
CA ILE A 375 1.09 -13.96 4.06
C ILE A 375 1.84 -12.75 4.57
N ALA A 376 1.76 -11.61 3.88
CA ALA A 376 2.45 -10.40 4.32
C ALA A 376 1.54 -9.52 5.18
N GLY A 377 2.13 -8.87 6.19
CA GLY A 377 1.46 -7.96 7.12
C GLY A 377 1.19 -8.52 8.52
N GLU A 378 1.53 -9.78 8.76
CA GLU A 378 1.59 -10.42 10.08
C GLU A 378 2.93 -11.20 10.13
N GLU A 379 3.59 -11.26 11.30
CA GLU A 379 4.68 -12.23 11.49
C GLU A 379 4.15 -13.58 11.04
N ALA A 380 4.80 -14.17 10.04
CA ALA A 380 4.40 -15.48 9.54
C ALA A 380 4.26 -16.38 10.78
N PRO A 381 3.14 -17.12 10.95
CA PRO A 381 3.12 -18.13 11.98
C PRO A 381 4.36 -18.99 11.74
N ALA A 382 5.09 -19.28 12.83
CA ALA A 382 6.24 -20.16 12.83
C ALA A 382 5.81 -21.58 12.47
N VAL A 383 5.35 -21.77 11.24
CA VAL A 383 5.26 -23.03 10.56
C VAL A 383 6.37 -22.95 9.53
N ASP A 384 7.59 -23.14 10.05
CA ASP A 384 8.70 -23.54 9.22
C ASP A 384 8.32 -24.90 8.63
N ASN A 385 7.73 -24.91 7.44
CA ASN A 385 7.50 -26.12 6.66
C ASN A 385 8.81 -26.73 6.13
N GLY A 386 9.97 -26.38 6.71
CA GLY A 386 11.28 -26.84 6.26
C GLY A 386 11.66 -26.34 4.87
N LEU A 387 11.02 -25.27 4.38
CA LEU A 387 11.31 -24.69 3.07
C LEU A 387 12.49 -23.74 3.21
N GLU A 388 13.62 -24.13 2.61
CA GLU A 388 14.89 -23.41 2.59
C GLU A 388 14.74 -21.92 2.23
N LYS A 389 15.66 -21.09 2.77
CA LYS A 389 15.86 -19.71 2.32
C LYS A 389 16.19 -19.72 0.82
N GLY A 390 15.21 -19.41 -0.02
CA GLY A 390 15.37 -19.38 -1.49
C GLY A 390 14.16 -19.83 -2.29
N VAL A 391 13.16 -20.48 -1.67
CA VAL A 391 11.94 -20.91 -2.38
C VAL A 391 11.03 -19.72 -2.66
N GLU A 392 10.71 -19.49 -3.93
CA GLU A 392 9.73 -18.50 -4.36
C GLU A 392 8.32 -18.86 -3.90
N LYS A 393 7.55 -17.87 -3.44
CA LYS A 393 6.26 -18.06 -2.76
C LYS A 393 5.20 -17.13 -3.34
N VAL A 394 3.97 -17.65 -3.49
CA VAL A 394 2.79 -16.85 -3.85
C VAL A 394 2.45 -15.88 -2.70
N ASN A 395 2.17 -14.63 -3.03
CA ASN A 395 1.92 -13.58 -2.05
C ASN A 395 0.43 -13.47 -1.71
N LEU A 396 0.05 -13.70 -0.45
CA LEU A 396 -1.31 -13.46 0.05
C LEU A 396 -1.33 -12.14 0.82
N LEU A 397 -2.12 -11.18 0.32
CA LEU A 397 -2.11 -9.81 0.81
C LEU A 397 -3.52 -9.27 0.94
N THR A 398 -3.74 -8.41 1.94
CA THR A 398 -4.90 -7.51 1.85
C THR A 398 -4.67 -6.49 0.74
N MET A 399 -5.73 -5.96 0.15
CA MET A 399 -5.59 -4.89 -0.87
C MET A 399 -4.81 -3.68 -0.34
N HIS A 400 -4.98 -3.33 0.95
CA HIS A 400 -4.21 -2.26 1.61
C HIS A 400 -2.72 -2.59 1.73
N ALA A 401 -2.37 -3.84 2.06
CA ALA A 401 -0.98 -4.28 2.20
C ALA A 401 -0.26 -4.39 0.85
N ALA A 402 -1.01 -4.47 -0.26
CA ALA A 402 -0.45 -4.52 -1.60
C ALA A 402 0.02 -3.15 -2.11
N LYS A 403 -0.33 -2.04 -1.45
CA LYS A 403 0.14 -0.70 -1.85
C LYS A 403 1.67 -0.65 -1.88
N GLY A 404 2.22 -0.05 -2.93
CA GLY A 404 3.67 -0.01 -3.18
C GLY A 404 4.24 -1.26 -3.87
N LEU A 405 3.57 -2.41 -3.81
CA LEU A 405 4.03 -3.64 -4.48
C LEU A 405 3.57 -3.71 -5.94
N GLU A 406 4.11 -4.67 -6.68
CA GLU A 406 3.76 -4.94 -8.08
C GLU A 406 4.09 -6.39 -8.45
N PHE A 407 3.23 -7.03 -9.23
CA PHE A 407 3.34 -8.45 -9.59
C PHE A 407 2.97 -8.66 -11.06
N PRO A 408 3.67 -9.53 -11.81
CA PRO A 408 3.23 -9.99 -13.13
C PRO A 408 1.76 -10.44 -13.14
N VAL A 409 1.37 -11.26 -12.16
CA VAL A 409 0.03 -11.83 -12.06
C VAL A 409 -0.64 -11.46 -10.74
N VAL A 410 -1.87 -10.96 -10.81
CA VAL A 410 -2.67 -10.61 -9.64
C VAL A 410 -4.05 -11.24 -9.71
N PHE A 411 -4.45 -11.90 -8.63
CA PHE A 411 -5.81 -12.38 -8.40
C PHE A 411 -6.49 -11.49 -7.37
N ILE A 412 -7.61 -10.86 -7.71
CA ILE A 412 -8.46 -10.15 -6.75
C ILE A 412 -9.69 -11.02 -6.48
N VAL A 413 -9.76 -11.59 -5.28
CA VAL A 413 -10.84 -12.50 -4.87
C VAL A 413 -11.95 -11.76 -4.13
N GLY A 414 -13.15 -12.35 -4.12
CA GLY A 414 -14.31 -11.76 -3.45
C GLY A 414 -14.78 -10.46 -4.12
N CYS A 415 -14.63 -10.35 -5.44
CA CYS A 415 -15.20 -9.26 -6.26
C CYS A 415 -16.73 -9.38 -6.34
N GLU A 416 -17.39 -9.22 -5.20
CA GLU A 416 -18.81 -9.46 -4.99
C GLU A 416 -19.50 -8.18 -4.53
N GLN A 417 -20.79 -8.03 -4.88
CA GLN A 417 -21.63 -6.96 -4.33
C GLN A 417 -21.59 -6.97 -2.79
N HIS A 418 -21.57 -5.79 -2.17
CA HIS A 418 -21.42 -5.54 -0.71
C HIS A 418 -20.06 -5.90 -0.08
N LEU A 419 -19.20 -6.65 -0.78
CA LEU A 419 -17.85 -6.99 -0.32
C LEU A 419 -16.77 -6.21 -1.08
N MET A 420 -17.09 -5.79 -2.31
CA MET A 420 -16.27 -4.94 -3.16
C MET A 420 -17.21 -4.10 -4.06
N PRO A 421 -17.53 -2.84 -3.72
CA PRO A 421 -17.14 -2.13 -2.50
C PRO A 421 -17.67 -2.80 -1.25
N LEU A 422 -16.93 -2.67 -0.14
CA LEU A 422 -17.44 -3.02 1.17
C LEU A 422 -18.57 -2.04 1.54
N ASP A 423 -19.77 -2.57 1.69
CA ASP A 423 -20.97 -1.80 2.07
C ASP A 423 -21.90 -2.75 2.84
N LEU A 424 -21.56 -2.96 4.11
CA LEU A 424 -22.28 -3.78 5.06
C LEU A 424 -22.56 -2.90 6.28
N GLU A 425 -23.74 -3.03 6.90
CA GLU A 425 -24.22 -2.16 7.99
C GLU A 425 -23.25 -1.95 9.15
N HIS A 426 -22.33 -2.90 9.39
CA HIS A 426 -21.36 -2.86 10.49
C HIS A 426 -20.06 -2.12 10.14
N PHE A 427 -19.91 -1.63 8.92
CA PHE A 427 -18.71 -0.97 8.44
C PHE A 427 -19.03 0.45 7.99
N GLU A 428 -18.43 1.44 8.65
CA GLU A 428 -18.33 2.78 8.09
C GLU A 428 -17.32 2.74 6.94
N THR A 429 -17.81 2.95 5.73
CA THR A 429 -16.98 2.91 4.52
C THR A 429 -17.19 4.15 3.69
N ASN A 430 -16.10 4.65 3.14
CA ASN A 430 -16.14 5.72 2.16
C ASN A 430 -16.11 5.08 0.76
N MET A 431 -17.20 5.22 -0.01
CA MET A 431 -17.32 4.65 -1.35
C MET A 431 -16.21 5.14 -2.30
N LEU A 432 -15.75 6.39 -2.15
CA LEU A 432 -14.64 6.93 -2.94
C LEU A 432 -13.32 6.23 -2.56
N GLU A 433 -13.11 5.99 -1.27
CA GLU A 433 -11.94 5.25 -0.77
C GLU A 433 -11.95 3.79 -1.22
N GLU A 434 -13.10 3.10 -1.16
CA GLU A 434 -13.23 1.72 -1.66
C GLU A 434 -12.96 1.62 -3.16
N ARG A 435 -13.35 2.63 -3.94
CA ARG A 435 -13.04 2.71 -5.37
C ARG A 435 -11.55 2.99 -5.62
N ARG A 436 -10.89 3.85 -4.83
CA ARG A 436 -9.43 4.02 -4.84
C ARG A 436 -8.69 2.75 -4.43
N LEU A 437 -9.20 2.02 -3.45
CA LEU A 437 -8.65 0.74 -3.01
C LEU A 437 -8.71 -0.30 -4.14
N PHE A 438 -9.82 -0.38 -4.85
CA PHE A 438 -9.96 -1.23 -6.04
C PHE A 438 -9.00 -0.81 -7.15
N TYR A 439 -8.89 0.49 -7.43
CA TYR A 439 -7.91 1.04 -8.37
C TYR A 439 -6.45 0.68 -8.00
N VAL A 440 -6.08 0.81 -6.72
CA VAL A 440 -4.75 0.42 -6.22
C VAL A 440 -4.52 -1.07 -6.46
N ALA A 441 -5.49 -1.94 -6.16
CA ALA A 441 -5.38 -3.37 -6.37
C ALA A 441 -5.20 -3.75 -7.85
N MET A 442 -5.97 -3.13 -8.75
CA MET A 442 -5.84 -3.34 -10.20
C MET A 442 -4.44 -2.95 -10.70
N THR A 443 -3.92 -1.82 -10.22
CA THR A 443 -2.63 -1.26 -10.66
C THR A 443 -1.40 -1.92 -10.01
N ARG A 444 -1.62 -3.00 -9.23
CA ARG A 444 -0.54 -3.90 -8.81
C ARG A 444 -0.18 -4.91 -9.89
N ALA A 445 -1.11 -5.20 -10.80
CA ALA A 445 -0.93 -6.16 -11.88
C ALA A 445 -0.14 -5.54 -13.03
N LYS A 446 0.92 -6.23 -13.46
CA LYS A 446 1.71 -5.83 -14.63
C LYS A 446 1.17 -6.43 -15.93
N GLU A 447 0.74 -7.70 -15.90
CA GLU A 447 0.41 -8.47 -17.10
C GLU A 447 -0.97 -9.10 -17.05
N ARG A 448 -1.29 -9.82 -15.97
CA ARG A 448 -2.54 -10.57 -15.85
C ARG A 448 -3.26 -10.17 -14.58
N LEU A 449 -4.55 -9.84 -14.71
CA LEU A 449 -5.41 -9.48 -13.61
C LEU A 449 -6.69 -10.32 -13.66
N TYR A 450 -6.94 -11.05 -12.58
CA TYR A 450 -8.11 -11.90 -12.43
C TYR A 450 -9.07 -11.27 -11.42
N PHE A 451 -10.33 -11.08 -11.81
CA PHE A 451 -11.43 -10.73 -10.93
C PHE A 451 -12.25 -11.98 -10.63
N LEU A 452 -12.19 -12.44 -9.38
CA LEU A 452 -12.84 -13.66 -8.95
C LEU A 452 -13.97 -13.35 -7.96
N SER A 453 -15.07 -14.07 -8.07
CA SER A 453 -16.24 -13.92 -7.20
C SER A 453 -16.89 -15.27 -6.90
N ALA A 454 -17.56 -15.39 -5.76
CA ALA A 454 -18.41 -16.53 -5.44
C ALA A 454 -19.89 -16.13 -5.43
N LYS A 455 -20.77 -16.96 -6.02
CA LYS A 455 -22.23 -16.71 -6.01
C LYS A 455 -22.81 -16.74 -4.61
N LYS A 456 -22.31 -17.62 -3.74
CA LYS A 456 -22.78 -17.77 -2.35
C LYS A 456 -21.60 -17.78 -1.41
N ARG A 457 -21.65 -16.95 -0.36
CA ARG A 457 -20.59 -16.85 0.65
C ARG A 457 -21.21 -16.64 2.04
N MET A 458 -20.60 -17.23 3.06
CA MET A 458 -20.91 -16.91 4.45
C MET A 458 -19.99 -15.79 4.94
N VAL A 459 -20.58 -14.69 5.40
CA VAL A 459 -19.86 -13.51 5.91
C VAL A 459 -20.44 -13.18 7.29
N TYR A 460 -19.60 -13.19 8.33
CA TYR A 460 -20.00 -12.94 9.73
C TYR A 460 -21.23 -13.75 10.22
N GLY A 461 -21.32 -15.01 9.80
CA GLY A 461 -22.39 -15.93 10.20
C GLY A 461 -23.66 -15.84 9.36
N GLN A 462 -23.72 -14.94 8.39
CA GLN A 462 -24.87 -14.81 7.47
C GLN A 462 -24.50 -15.31 6.07
N TRP A 463 -25.40 -16.08 5.46
CA TRP A 463 -25.27 -16.51 4.07
C TRP A 463 -25.75 -15.41 3.13
N MET A 464 -24.86 -14.97 2.25
CA MET A 464 -25.13 -13.98 1.22
C MET A 464 -25.09 -14.65 -0.16
N THR A 465 -26.01 -14.26 -1.03
CA THR A 465 -25.94 -14.58 -2.46
C THR A 465 -25.67 -13.28 -3.22
N ASN A 466 -24.45 -13.11 -3.70
CA ASN A 466 -23.99 -11.85 -4.26
C ASN A 466 -23.82 -11.94 -5.77
N ALA A 467 -24.20 -10.86 -6.46
CA ALA A 467 -23.79 -10.66 -7.85
C ALA A 467 -22.30 -10.27 -7.92
N ILE A 468 -21.74 -10.29 -9.13
CA ILE A 468 -20.41 -9.73 -9.40
C ILE A 468 -20.41 -8.24 -8.97
N SER A 469 -19.29 -7.82 -8.39
CA SER A 469 -19.02 -6.45 -7.96
C SER A 469 -19.45 -5.41 -9.00
N PRO A 470 -20.10 -4.30 -8.59
CA PRO A 470 -20.39 -3.19 -9.49
C PRO A 470 -19.11 -2.56 -10.08
N PHE A 471 -17.97 -2.60 -9.38
CA PHE A 471 -16.70 -2.10 -9.91
C PHE A 471 -16.19 -2.94 -11.10
N VAL A 472 -16.35 -4.26 -11.04
CA VAL A 472 -16.01 -5.14 -12.17
C VAL A 472 -16.98 -4.94 -13.34
N LYS A 473 -18.26 -4.69 -13.05
CA LYS A 473 -19.27 -4.39 -14.08
C LYS A 473 -19.01 -3.06 -14.78
N ASP A 474 -18.50 -2.06 -14.06
CA ASP A 474 -18.19 -0.72 -14.57
C ASP A 474 -17.09 -0.70 -15.65
N ILE A 475 -16.25 -1.74 -15.73
CA ILE A 475 -15.19 -1.85 -16.75
C ILE A 475 -15.83 -2.13 -18.12
N ASP A 476 -15.24 -1.63 -19.20
CA ASP A 476 -15.71 -1.92 -20.57
C ASP A 476 -15.62 -3.43 -20.90
N GLU A 477 -16.65 -3.98 -21.53
CA GLU A 477 -16.72 -5.39 -21.95
C GLU A 477 -15.62 -5.78 -22.93
N GLN A 478 -15.15 -4.85 -23.77
CA GLN A 478 -14.07 -5.11 -24.72
C GLN A 478 -12.74 -5.43 -24.04
N LEU A 479 -12.56 -5.00 -22.79
CA LEU A 479 -11.36 -5.24 -22.01
C LEU A 479 -11.41 -6.57 -21.25
N LYS A 480 -12.59 -7.21 -21.14
CA LYS A 480 -12.84 -8.37 -20.28
C LYS A 480 -12.79 -9.68 -21.04
N GLN A 481 -12.26 -10.72 -20.39
CA GLN A 481 -12.32 -12.09 -20.83
C GLN A 481 -13.04 -12.92 -19.76
N TYR A 482 -14.17 -13.55 -20.10
CA TYR A 482 -14.91 -14.39 -19.17
C TYR A 482 -14.43 -15.84 -19.25
N ASP A 483 -14.04 -16.38 -18.11
CA ASP A 483 -13.83 -17.82 -17.96
C ASP A 483 -15.11 -18.45 -17.40
N LEU A 484 -15.55 -19.53 -18.02
CA LEU A 484 -16.79 -20.22 -17.65
C LEU A 484 -16.47 -21.49 -16.87
N PRO A 485 -17.16 -21.77 -15.75
CA PRO A 485 -16.98 -23.03 -15.05
C PRO A 485 -17.23 -24.19 -16.00
N SER A 486 -16.28 -25.12 -16.12
CA SER A 486 -16.46 -26.30 -16.96
C SER A 486 -17.70 -27.08 -16.50
N THR A 487 -18.73 -27.11 -17.34
CA THR A 487 -19.88 -27.99 -17.10
C THR A 487 -19.39 -29.42 -17.31
N LYS A 488 -18.98 -30.11 -16.24
CA LYS A 488 -18.79 -31.56 -16.32
C LYS A 488 -20.11 -32.15 -16.84
N LYS A 489 -20.12 -32.62 -18.09
CA LYS A 489 -21.24 -33.41 -18.64
C LYS A 489 -21.50 -34.54 -17.65
N LYS A 490 -22.68 -34.57 -17.02
CA LYS A 490 -23.11 -35.72 -16.22
C LYS A 490 -22.95 -36.94 -17.12
N LYS A 491 -22.14 -37.94 -16.70
CA LYS A 491 -22.12 -39.25 -17.36
C LYS A 491 -23.58 -39.73 -17.42
N PRO A 492 -24.10 -40.17 -18.59
CA PRO A 492 -25.43 -40.72 -18.65
C PRO A 492 -25.51 -41.89 -17.67
N LYS A 493 -26.54 -41.91 -16.82
CA LYS A 493 -26.84 -43.07 -15.97
C LYS A 493 -26.97 -44.26 -16.91
N LYS A 494 -26.17 -45.32 -16.69
CA LYS A 494 -26.45 -46.63 -17.29
C LYS A 494 -27.85 -47.02 -16.84
N ASN A 495 -28.78 -47.17 -17.79
CA ASN A 495 -30.01 -47.88 -17.53
C ASN A 495 -29.63 -49.32 -17.19
N GLU A 496 -29.86 -49.73 -15.96
CA GLU A 496 -29.99 -51.13 -15.59
C GLU A 496 -31.35 -51.60 -16.08
N ASP A 497 -31.40 -52.06 -17.33
CA ASP A 497 -32.48 -52.90 -17.81
C ASP A 497 -31.85 -54.10 -18.54
N GLN A 498 -32.37 -55.27 -18.18
CA GLN A 498 -32.13 -56.60 -18.75
C GLN A 498 -30.85 -57.34 -18.33
N LEU A 499 -31.04 -58.34 -17.46
CA LEU A 499 -30.95 -59.76 -17.84
C LEU A 499 -31.60 -60.64 -16.74
N THR A 500 -32.93 -60.78 -16.80
CA THR A 500 -33.60 -62.01 -16.36
C THR A 500 -33.66 -62.94 -17.57
N LEU A 501 -32.76 -63.91 -17.65
CA LEU A 501 -32.90 -65.18 -18.37
C LEU A 501 -31.60 -65.97 -18.15
N PHE A 502 -31.59 -66.81 -17.13
CA PHE A 502 -31.38 -68.27 -17.18
C PHE A 502 -31.21 -68.82 -15.77
#